data_AF-A0A2N3EHG0-F1
#
_entry.id   AF-A0A2N3EHG0-F1
#
_cell.length_a   1.000
_cell.length_b   1.000
_cell.length_c   1.000
_cell.angle_alpha   90.00
_cell.angle_beta   90.00
_cell.angle_gamma   90.00
#
_symmetry.space_group_name_H-M   'P 1'
#
loop_
_entity.id
_entity.type
_entity.pdbx_description
1 polymer ?
#
loop_
_entity_poly.entity_id
_entity_poly.type
_entity_poly.pdbx_seq_one_letter_code
_entity_poly.pdbx_strand_id
1 'polypeptide(L)' 'MARENSDTVKELIAIKKLLVLALANSGMRHAQIAAALDIDRTGVGRMFPKGTLSNLKTKGDS' A
#
# COMPACT_ATOMS: atom_id res chain seq x y z
N MET A 1 -11.80 9.58 -24.22
CA MET A 1 -11.15 8.26 -24.35
C MET A 1 -9.75 8.19 -23.76
N ALA A 2 -8.72 8.91 -24.24
CA ALA A 2 -7.35 8.76 -23.68
C ALA A 2 -7.14 9.37 -22.27
N ARG A 3 -7.80 10.49 -21.96
CA ARG A 3 -7.73 11.14 -20.62
C ARG A 3 -8.44 10.34 -19.53
N GLU A 4 -9.62 9.80 -19.82
CA GLU A 4 -10.41 9.00 -18.87
C GLU A 4 -9.64 7.75 -18.41
N ASN A 5 -8.97 7.05 -19.33
CA ASN A 5 -8.12 5.92 -18.99
C ASN A 5 -6.99 6.30 -18.02
N SER A 6 -6.41 7.49 -18.16
CA SER A 6 -5.36 7.99 -17.26
C SER A 6 -5.90 8.22 -15.85
N ASP A 7 -7.11 8.78 -15.74
CA ASP A 7 -7.66 9.14 -14.43
C ASP A 7 -8.20 7.92 -13.68
N THR A 8 -8.80 6.95 -14.39
CA THR A 8 -9.14 5.64 -13.82
C THR A 8 -7.89 4.91 -13.31
N VAL A 9 -6.78 4.91 -14.07
CA VAL A 9 -5.54 4.27 -13.62
C VAL A 9 -4.96 4.95 -12.38
N LYS A 10 -5.01 6.29 -12.29
CA LYS A 10 -4.58 7.03 -11.09
C LYS A 10 -5.42 6.66 -9.87
N GLU A 11 -6.74 6.55 -10.04
CA GLU A 11 -7.66 6.18 -8.97
C GLU A 11 -7.40 4.75 -8.48
N LEU A 12 -7.18 3.80 -9.39
CA LEU A 12 -6.80 2.43 -9.04
C LEU A 12 -5.48 2.37 -8.27
N ILE A 13 -4.50 3.21 -8.62
CA ILE A 13 -3.23 3.32 -7.87
C ILE A 13 -3.48 3.87 -6.46
N ALA A 14 -4.35 4.88 -6.32
CA ALA A 14 -4.70 5.45 -5.03
C ALA A 14 -5.40 4.41 -4.13
N ILE A 15 -6.38 3.68 -4.66
CA ILE A 15 -7.08 2.59 -3.96
C ILE A 15 -6.08 1.52 -3.51
N LYS A 16 -5.17 1.10 -4.40
CA LYS A 16 -4.13 0.12 -4.05
C LYS A 16 -3.23 0.61 -2.90
N LYS A 17 -2.86 1.89 -2.88
CA LYS A 17 -2.09 2.48 -1.78
C LYS A 17 -2.88 2.49 -0.46
N LEU A 18 -4.17 2.83 -0.50
CA LEU A 18 -5.02 2.82 0.69
C LEU A 18 -5.16 1.41 1.29
N LEU A 19 -5.30 0.38 0.44
CA LEU A 19 -5.32 -1.02 0.89
C LEU A 19 -4.03 -1.42 1.59
N VAL A 20 -2.87 -1.08 1.01
CA VAL A 20 -1.57 -1.36 1.65
C VAL A 20 -1.47 -0.68 3.02
N LEU A 21 -1.90 0.58 3.13
CA LEU A 21 -1.89 1.31 4.41
C LEU A 21 -2.81 0.65 5.46
N ALA A 22 -4.01 0.24 5.07
CA ALA A 22 -4.96 -0.43 5.96
C ALA A 22 -4.39 -1.75 6.52
N LEU A 23 -3.79 -2.58 5.65
CA LEU A 23 -3.18 -3.85 6.04
C LEU A 23 -1.91 -3.64 6.89
N ALA A 24 -1.10 -2.63 6.57
CA ALA A 24 0.06 -2.28 7.39
C ALA A 24 -0.38 -1.80 8.79
N ASN A 25 -1.45 -1.00 8.84
CA ASN A 25 -2.04 -0.53 10.10
C ASN A 25 -2.69 -1.67 10.92
N SER A 26 -3.16 -2.74 10.28
CA SER A 26 -3.63 -3.95 10.98
C SER A 26 -2.49 -4.86 11.47
N GLY A 27 -1.22 -4.43 11.32
CA GLY A 27 -0.05 -5.15 11.80
C GLY A 27 0.53 -6.16 10.81
N MET A 28 0.00 -6.28 9.59
CA MET A 28 0.57 -7.18 8.59
C MET A 28 1.97 -6.73 8.17
N ARG A 29 2.88 -7.71 8.03
CA ARG A 29 4.23 -7.48 7.52
C ARG A 29 4.20 -7.27 6.01
N HIS A 30 5.19 -6.55 5.47
CA HIS A 30 5.27 -6.26 4.03
C HIS A 30 5.19 -7.51 3.13
N ALA A 31 5.76 -8.64 3.57
CA ALA A 31 5.69 -9.90 2.83
C ALA A 31 4.26 -10.47 2.78
N GLN A 32 3.49 -10.32 3.85
CA GLN A 32 2.10 -10.78 3.91
C GLN A 32 1.21 -9.87 3.05
N ILE A 33 1.46 -8.56 3.06
CA ILE A 33 0.75 -7.60 2.19
C ILE A 33 1.05 -7.88 0.71
N ALA A 34 2.32 -8.10 0.38
CA ALA A 34 2.75 -8.44 -0.99
C ALA A 34 2.05 -9.70 -1.51
N ALA A 35 2.00 -10.76 -0.70
CA ALA A 35 1.31 -11.99 -1.05
C ALA A 35 -0.21 -11.80 -1.17
N ALA A 36 -0.84 -11.04 -0.26
CA ALA A 36 -2.29 -10.82 -0.27
C ALA A 36 -2.77 -10.00 -1.47
N LEU A 37 -1.94 -9.10 -1.99
CA LEU A 37 -2.26 -8.24 -3.12
C LEU A 37 -1.67 -8.73 -4.45
N ASP A 38 -1.01 -9.89 -4.45
CA ASP A 38 -0.29 -10.46 -5.60
C ASP A 38 0.66 -9.44 -6.26
N ILE A 39 1.51 -8.81 -5.44
CA ILE A 39 2.50 -7.83 -5.89
C ILE A 39 3.89 -8.16 -5.37
N ASP A 40 4.91 -7.69 -6.09
CA ASP A 40 6.30 -7.83 -5.66
C ASP A 40 6.55 -7.09 -4.32
N ARG A 41 7.36 -7.72 -3.46
CA ARG A 41 7.69 -7.17 -2.14
C ARG A 41 8.43 -5.84 -2.22
N THR A 42 9.28 -5.64 -3.24
CA THR A 42 9.94 -4.35 -3.48
C THR A 42 8.96 -3.32 -4.01
N GLY A 43 7.92 -3.76 -4.71
CA GLY A 43 6.78 -2.94 -5.14
C GLY A 43 6.11 -2.23 -3.97
N VAL A 44 5.78 -2.97 -2.89
CA VAL A 44 5.18 -2.40 -1.66
C VAL A 44 6.04 -1.26 -1.09
N GLY A 45 7.35 -1.47 -0.97
CA GLY A 45 8.26 -0.47 -0.42
C GLY A 45 8.43 0.76 -1.30
N ARG A 46 8.34 0.61 -2.63
CA ARG A 46 8.45 1.72 -3.59
C ARG A 46 7.17 2.56 -3.69
N MET A 47 6.03 2.04 -3.25
CA MET A 47 4.74 2.76 -3.30
C MET A 47 4.67 3.92 -2.30
N PHE A 48 5.52 3.92 -1.27
CA PHE A 48 5.52 4.89 -0.19
C PHE A 48 6.92 5.44 0.08
N PRO A 49 7.04 6.65 0.64
CA PRO A 49 8.31 7.13 1.18
C PRO A 49 8.91 6.15 2.19
N LYS A 50 10.25 6.15 2.28
CA LYS A 50 10.97 5.30 3.23
C LYS A 50 10.52 5.63 4.67
N GLY A 51 10.20 4.59 5.44
CA GLY A 51 9.77 4.72 6.84
C GLY A 51 8.27 4.90 7.06
N THR A 52 7.48 5.22 6.02
CA THR A 52 6.02 5.42 6.16
C THR A 52 5.33 4.20 6.77
N LEU A 53 5.57 3.00 6.22
CA LEU A 53 4.91 1.78 6.69
C LEU A 53 5.47 1.28 8.02
N SER A 54 6.74 1.55 8.31
CA SER A 54 7.38 1.18 9.58
C SER A 54 6.80 1.95 10.78
N ASN A 55 6.36 3.18 10.55
CA ASN A 55 5.81 4.06 11.61
C ASN A 55 4.34 3.78 11.94
N LEU A 56 3.65 2.91 11.19
CA LEU A 56 2.23 2.59 11.43
C LEU A 56 2.00 1.60 12.57
N LYS A 57 3.06 0.88 13.00
CA LYS A 57 2.97 -0.13 14.07
C LYS A 57 2.69 0.42 15.47
N THR A 58 2.72 1.74 15.67
CA THR A 58 2.84 2.34 17.01
C THR A 58 1.53 2.76 17.66
N LYS A 59 0.35 2.47 17.08
CA LYS A 59 -0.94 2.96 17.62
C LYS A 59 -1.86 1.91 18.25
N GLY A 60 -1.42 0.65 18.36
CA GLY A 60 -2.24 -0.46 18.89
C GLY A 60 -1.86 -0.98 20.28
N ASP A 61 -0.70 -0.61 20.82
CA ASP A 61 -0.14 -1.16 22.07
C ASP A 61 0.14 -0.05 23.11
N SER A 62 -0.82 0.84 23.38
CA SER A 62 -0.76 1.79 24.51
C SER A 62 -2.05 1.77 25.30
#